data_AF-A0A562SP60-F1
#
_entry.id   AF-A0A562SP60-F1
#
_cell.length_a   1.000
_cell.length_b   1.000
_cell.length_c   1.000
_cell.angle_alpha   90.00
_cell.angle_beta   90.00
_cell.angle_gamma   90.00
#
_symmetry.space_group_name_H-M   'P 1'
#
loop_
_entity.id
_entity.type
_entity.pdbx_description
1 polymer ?
#
loop_
_entity_poly.entity_id
_entity_poly.type
_entity_poly.pdbx_seq_one_letter_code
_entity_poly.pdbx_strand_id
1 'polypeptide(L)'
;MRLLIVDDHPFFSEGLSNALRPHPEYVVINSVQSGNDVMSALLQDEADILILDINLPGINGLDLLPRIKQKYPQLKIMLLSMYMPADIRLDPEKQPIDAYVLKNSGTDILLAALEQLKAGERFFDPNIQSTNHHANDNFSRKLKLSSRELEILQLLKDGYSNKEISQKLFLSELTVKTHRKNIMAKMDARNIADLLRK
;
A
#
# COMPACT_ATOMS: atom_id res chain seq x y z
N MET A 1 20.95 -0.07 -9.51
CA MET A 1 20.22 -0.56 -8.33
C MET A 1 19.24 -1.62 -8.77
N ARG A 2 19.30 -2.78 -8.14
CA ARG A 2 18.49 -3.95 -8.42
C ARG A 2 17.23 -3.90 -7.56
N LEU A 3 16.07 -3.97 -8.21
CA LEU A 3 14.76 -3.83 -7.56
C LEU A 3 14.01 -5.16 -7.61
N LEU A 4 13.55 -5.63 -6.47
CA LEU A 4 12.59 -6.73 -6.37
C LEU A 4 11.20 -6.14 -6.10
N ILE A 5 10.23 -6.44 -6.96
CA ILE A 5 8.84 -6.00 -6.80
C ILE A 5 8.02 -7.13 -6.20
N VAL A 6 7.20 -6.81 -5.20
CA VAL A 6 6.26 -7.74 -4.56
C VAL A 6 4.87 -7.12 -4.60
N ASP A 7 4.02 -7.60 -5.49
CA ASP A 7 2.68 -7.06 -5.70
C ASP A 7 1.78 -8.14 -6.30
N ASP A 8 0.59 -8.33 -5.76
CA ASP A 8 -0.39 -9.31 -6.23
C ASP A 8 -1.19 -8.84 -7.46
N HIS A 9 -0.91 -7.64 -7.96
CA HIS A 9 -1.49 -7.06 -9.16
C HIS A 9 -0.49 -7.09 -10.34
N PRO A 10 -0.54 -8.09 -11.24
CA PRO A 10 0.45 -8.22 -12.33
C PRO A 10 0.56 -7.00 -13.24
N PHE A 11 -0.57 -6.36 -13.56
CA PHE A 11 -0.60 -5.14 -14.38
C PHE A 11 0.11 -3.97 -13.72
N PHE A 12 0.07 -3.88 -12.39
CA PHE A 12 0.77 -2.82 -11.66
C PHE A 12 2.27 -3.07 -11.69
N SER A 13 2.74 -4.30 -11.42
CA SER A 13 4.15 -4.67 -11.53
C SER A 13 4.72 -4.44 -12.92
N GLU A 14 3.95 -4.78 -13.97
CA GLU A 14 4.34 -4.53 -15.35
C GLU A 14 4.38 -3.02 -15.65
N GLY A 15 3.37 -2.27 -15.22
CA GLY A 15 3.32 -0.81 -15.35
C GLY A 15 4.50 -0.13 -14.66
N LEU A 16 4.83 -0.57 -13.45
CA LEU A 16 5.98 -0.11 -12.68
C LEU A 16 7.30 -0.41 -13.40
N SER A 17 7.45 -1.65 -13.90
CA SER A 17 8.63 -2.05 -14.67
C SER A 17 8.78 -1.21 -15.94
N ASN A 18 7.68 -0.94 -16.64
CA ASN A 18 7.67 -0.12 -17.85
C ASN A 18 8.00 1.35 -17.56
N ALA A 19 7.49 1.89 -16.46
CA ALA A 19 7.81 3.24 -16.00
C ALA A 19 9.29 3.42 -15.65
N LEU A 20 9.96 2.36 -15.21
CA LEU A 20 11.39 2.37 -14.87
C LEU A 20 12.31 2.10 -16.07
N ARG A 21 11.82 1.61 -17.21
CA ARG A 21 12.65 1.34 -18.40
C ARG A 21 13.48 2.54 -18.90
N PRO A 22 12.98 3.79 -18.87
CA PRO A 22 13.78 4.95 -19.27
C PRO A 22 14.94 5.26 -18.30
N HIS A 23 15.00 4.62 -17.13
CA HIS A 23 15.94 4.86 -16.04
C HIS A 23 16.86 3.64 -15.84
N PRO A 24 17.93 3.47 -16.65
CA PRO A 24 18.78 2.28 -16.65
C PRO A 24 19.52 2.04 -15.33
N GLU A 25 19.62 3.05 -14.47
CA GLU A 25 20.13 2.94 -13.11
C GLU A 25 19.24 2.10 -12.19
N TYR A 26 17.98 1.85 -12.55
CA TYR A 26 17.03 1.02 -11.82
C TYR A 26 16.66 -0.21 -12.65
N VAL A 27 17.04 -1.39 -12.16
CA VAL A 27 16.82 -2.66 -12.87
C VAL A 27 15.89 -3.52 -12.05
N VAL A 28 14.66 -3.75 -12.55
CA VAL A 28 13.74 -4.73 -11.97
C VAL A 28 14.27 -6.11 -12.28
N ILE A 29 14.74 -6.82 -11.26
CA ILE A 29 15.38 -8.14 -11.42
C ILE A 29 14.36 -9.28 -11.40
N ASN A 30 13.27 -9.10 -10.67
CA ASN A 30 12.20 -10.09 -10.53
C ASN A 30 10.93 -9.41 -9.99
N SER A 31 9.78 -10.06 -10.16
CA SER A 31 8.51 -9.68 -9.54
C SER A 31 7.83 -10.93 -8.98
N VAL A 32 7.41 -10.86 -7.73
CA VAL A 32 6.62 -11.91 -7.06
C VAL A 32 5.25 -11.40 -6.66
N GLN A 33 4.27 -12.31 -6.58
CA GLN A 33 2.85 -11.96 -6.41
C GLN A 33 2.26 -12.36 -5.06
N SER A 34 3.08 -12.95 -4.19
CA SER A 34 2.62 -13.59 -2.95
C SER A 34 3.66 -13.41 -1.86
N GLY A 35 3.18 -13.12 -0.63
CA GLY A 35 4.04 -12.94 0.53
C GLY A 35 4.82 -14.21 0.91
N ASN A 36 4.29 -15.38 0.55
CA ASN A 36 4.96 -16.66 0.80
C ASN A 36 6.28 -16.80 0.01
N ASP A 37 6.36 -16.16 -1.15
CA ASP A 37 7.46 -16.36 -2.10
C ASP A 37 8.59 -15.33 -1.90
N VAL A 38 8.34 -14.27 -1.12
CA VAL A 38 9.27 -13.14 -0.91
C VAL A 38 10.62 -13.61 -0.36
N MET A 39 10.61 -14.45 0.68
CA MET A 39 11.85 -14.91 1.30
C MET A 39 12.68 -15.83 0.38
N SER A 40 12.01 -16.56 -0.51
CA SER A 40 12.65 -17.41 -1.51
C SER A 40 13.23 -16.57 -2.64
N ALA A 41 12.50 -15.55 -3.11
CA ALA A 41 12.98 -14.61 -4.10
C ALA A 41 14.21 -13.84 -3.58
N LEU A 42 14.16 -13.28 -2.37
CA LEU A 42 15.31 -12.61 -1.73
C LEU A 42 16.52 -13.52 -1.49
N LEU A 43 16.36 -14.84 -1.53
CA LEU A 43 17.48 -15.79 -1.45
C LEU A 43 18.15 -16.00 -2.82
N GLN A 44 17.36 -15.98 -3.89
CA GLN A 44 17.85 -16.16 -5.26
C GLN A 44 18.38 -14.86 -5.87
N ASP A 45 17.80 -13.75 -5.46
CA ASP A 45 17.96 -12.44 -6.07
C ASP A 45 18.62 -11.45 -5.08
N GLU A 46 19.81 -10.95 -5.43
CA GLU A 46 20.46 -9.86 -4.70
C GLU A 46 19.79 -8.53 -5.02
N ALA A 47 18.71 -8.21 -4.30
CA ALA A 47 18.02 -6.92 -4.42
C ALA A 47 18.71 -5.85 -3.56
N ASP A 48 18.83 -4.64 -4.10
CA ASP A 48 19.24 -3.45 -3.34
C ASP A 48 18.02 -2.82 -2.64
N ILE A 49 16.88 -2.80 -3.33
CA ILE A 49 15.60 -2.28 -2.85
C ILE A 49 14.52 -3.35 -3.06
N LEU A 50 13.75 -3.58 -2.01
CA LEU A 50 12.50 -4.32 -2.04
C LEU A 50 11.33 -3.34 -2.10
N ILE A 51 10.57 -3.38 -3.19
CA ILE A 51 9.29 -2.66 -3.33
C ILE A 51 8.19 -3.64 -2.92
N LEU A 52 7.55 -3.38 -1.79
CA LEU A 52 6.68 -4.34 -1.11
C LEU A 52 5.26 -3.78 -0.95
N ASP A 53 4.28 -4.44 -1.57
CA ASP A 53 2.88 -4.21 -1.21
C ASP A 53 2.58 -4.77 0.19
N ILE A 54 1.66 -4.11 0.86
CA ILE A 54 1.13 -4.51 2.17
C ILE A 54 0.15 -5.66 1.99
N ASN A 55 -0.78 -5.55 1.05
CA ASN A 55 -1.86 -6.53 0.92
C ASN A 55 -1.50 -7.63 -0.06
N LEU A 56 -0.79 -8.64 0.44
CA LEU A 56 -0.39 -9.79 -0.34
C LEU A 56 -1.19 -11.05 0.03
N PRO A 57 -1.44 -11.96 -0.92
CA PRO A 57 -1.92 -13.28 -0.62
C PRO A 57 -0.85 -14.07 0.18
N GLY A 58 -1.33 -14.94 1.07
CA GLY A 58 -0.47 -15.68 1.99
C GLY A 58 -0.09 -14.83 3.21
N ILE A 59 1.14 -14.31 3.22
CA ILE A 59 1.65 -13.49 4.33
C ILE A 59 1.51 -12.02 3.95
N ASN A 60 0.97 -11.21 4.86
CA ASN A 60 0.88 -9.76 4.66
C ASN A 60 2.28 -9.12 4.61
N GLY A 61 2.46 -8.09 3.79
CA GLY A 61 3.75 -7.41 3.63
C GLY A 61 4.31 -6.84 4.93
N LEU A 62 3.45 -6.32 5.82
CA LEU A 62 3.88 -5.80 7.13
C LEU A 62 4.40 -6.91 8.05
N ASP A 63 3.78 -8.08 8.00
CA ASP A 63 4.18 -9.24 8.80
C ASP A 63 5.53 -9.82 8.35
N LEU A 64 5.95 -9.56 7.11
CA LEU A 64 7.25 -9.97 6.58
C LEU A 64 8.41 -9.09 7.06
N LEU A 65 8.15 -7.83 7.40
CA LEU A 65 9.19 -6.83 7.68
C LEU A 65 10.20 -7.29 8.75
N PRO A 66 9.80 -7.82 9.93
CA PRO A 66 10.75 -8.25 10.94
C PRO A 66 11.67 -9.37 10.45
N ARG A 67 11.09 -10.34 9.73
CA ARG A 67 11.81 -11.49 9.20
C ARG A 67 12.79 -11.08 8.09
N ILE A 68 12.37 -10.18 7.21
CA ILE A 68 13.22 -9.65 6.15
C ILE A 68 14.41 -8.90 6.76
N LYS A 69 14.17 -7.93 7.65
CA LYS A 69 15.25 -7.12 8.24
C LYS A 69 16.18 -7.92 9.15
N GLN A 70 15.69 -8.96 9.81
CA GLN A 70 16.56 -9.88 10.56
C GLN A 70 17.58 -10.58 9.66
N LYS A 71 17.16 -11.02 8.45
CA LYS A 71 18.02 -11.78 7.53
C LYS A 71 18.82 -10.86 6.58
N TYR A 72 18.24 -9.72 6.21
CA TYR A 72 18.79 -8.76 5.25
C TYR A 72 18.76 -7.34 5.86
N PRO A 73 19.61 -7.05 6.85
CA PRO A 73 19.56 -5.79 7.59
C PRO A 73 19.85 -4.55 6.72
N GLN A 74 20.61 -4.73 5.63
CA GLN A 74 20.99 -3.65 4.72
C GLN A 74 20.00 -3.44 3.56
N LEU A 75 19.08 -4.40 3.34
CA LEU A 75 18.10 -4.31 2.25
C LEU A 75 17.19 -3.11 2.50
N LYS A 76 17.11 -2.21 1.52
CA LYS A 76 16.21 -1.06 1.58
C LYS A 76 14.78 -1.52 1.29
N ILE A 77 13.82 -1.10 2.11
CA ILE A 77 12.42 -1.50 1.94
C ILE A 77 11.55 -0.27 1.68
N MET A 78 10.91 -0.26 0.53
CA MET A 78 9.86 0.69 0.18
C MET A 78 8.52 -0.02 0.28
N LEU A 79 7.66 0.41 1.21
CA LEU A 79 6.26 0.03 1.16
C LEU A 79 5.55 0.80 0.07
N LEU A 80 4.78 0.08 -0.74
CA LEU A 80 4.00 0.64 -1.83
C LEU A 80 2.55 0.24 -1.66
N SER A 81 1.68 1.20 -1.29
CA SER A 81 0.32 0.89 -0.84
C SER A 81 -0.76 1.72 -1.52
N MET A 82 -1.95 1.15 -1.66
CA MET A 82 -3.16 1.92 -1.99
C MET A 82 -3.70 2.73 -0.80
N TYR A 83 -3.17 2.54 0.41
CA TYR A 83 -3.71 3.10 1.65
C TYR A 83 -2.83 4.19 2.21
N MET A 84 -3.45 5.17 2.85
CA MET A 84 -2.70 6.06 3.72
C MET A 84 -2.28 5.31 4.99
N PRO A 85 -1.13 5.60 5.61
CA PRO A 85 -0.75 4.96 6.87
C PRO A 85 -1.82 5.09 7.96
N ALA A 86 -2.50 6.25 8.03
CA ALA A 86 -3.62 6.48 8.94
C ALA A 86 -4.76 5.47 8.76
N ASP A 87 -4.98 5.01 7.53
CA ASP A 87 -6.07 4.09 7.19
C ASP A 87 -5.90 2.71 7.82
N ILE A 88 -4.67 2.27 7.82
CA ILE A 88 -4.26 0.97 8.34
C ILE A 88 -3.68 1.09 9.75
N ARG A 89 -3.82 2.27 10.38
CA ARG A 89 -3.31 2.59 11.73
C ARG A 89 -1.83 2.26 11.87
N LEU A 90 -1.08 2.49 10.80
CA LEU A 90 0.35 2.28 10.72
C LEU A 90 1.07 3.60 10.97
N ASP A 91 2.08 3.57 11.83
CA ASP A 91 3.08 4.63 11.93
C ASP A 91 4.30 4.18 11.11
N PRO A 92 4.49 4.72 9.88
CA PRO A 92 5.52 4.26 8.96
C PRO A 92 6.93 4.61 9.46
N GLU A 93 7.07 5.65 10.29
CA GLU A 93 8.36 6.04 10.86
C GLU A 93 8.89 5.00 11.86
N LYS A 94 7.98 4.32 12.56
CA LYS A 94 8.27 3.25 13.53
C LYS A 94 8.42 1.86 12.90
N GLN A 95 8.11 1.71 11.61
CA GLN A 95 8.37 0.46 10.90
C GLN A 95 9.82 0.40 10.43
N PRO A 96 10.40 -0.80 10.30
CA PRO A 96 11.76 -0.96 9.79
C PRO A 96 11.76 -0.87 8.26
N ILE A 97 11.31 0.28 7.74
CA ILE A 97 11.19 0.60 6.32
C ILE A 97 11.94 1.90 6.01
N ASP A 98 12.42 2.00 4.79
CA ASP A 98 13.18 3.13 4.28
C ASP A 98 12.27 4.08 3.49
N ALA A 99 11.16 3.58 2.92
CA ALA A 99 10.14 4.44 2.32
C ALA A 99 8.70 3.95 2.47
N TYR A 100 7.76 4.89 2.34
CA TYR A 100 6.34 4.63 2.10
C TYR A 100 5.85 5.49 0.94
N VAL A 101 5.34 4.86 -0.12
CA VAL A 101 4.81 5.51 -1.32
C VAL A 101 3.38 5.06 -1.56
N LEU A 102 2.50 5.97 -1.96
CA LEU A 102 1.15 5.59 -2.38
C LEU A 102 1.18 5.16 -3.86
N LYS A 103 0.49 4.06 -4.19
CA LYS A 103 0.40 3.53 -5.57
C LYS A 103 -0.22 4.53 -6.57
N ASN A 104 -0.98 5.52 -6.09
CA ASN A 104 -1.63 6.53 -6.91
C ASN A 104 -0.88 7.88 -6.98
N SER A 105 0.30 8.01 -6.35
CA SER A 105 1.06 9.27 -6.31
C SER A 105 1.83 9.59 -7.59
N GLY A 106 1.80 8.71 -8.59
CA GLY A 106 2.48 8.93 -9.86
C GLY A 106 3.94 8.45 -9.89
N THR A 107 4.50 8.39 -11.09
CA THR A 107 5.85 7.86 -11.36
C THR A 107 6.95 8.79 -10.88
N ASP A 108 6.73 10.10 -10.91
CA ASP A 108 7.65 11.12 -10.42
C ASP A 108 7.95 10.96 -8.92
N ILE A 109 6.91 10.71 -8.11
CA ILE A 109 7.07 10.44 -6.68
C ILE A 109 7.84 9.15 -6.43
N LEU A 110 7.55 8.09 -7.19
CA LEU A 110 8.31 6.84 -7.11
C LEU A 110 9.80 7.06 -7.42
N LEU A 111 10.12 7.79 -8.49
CA LEU A 111 11.51 8.07 -8.88
C LEU A 111 12.23 8.91 -7.82
N ALA A 112 11.55 9.92 -7.26
CA ALA A 112 12.09 10.70 -6.15
C ALA A 112 12.40 9.83 -4.92
N ALA A 113 11.51 8.88 -4.61
CA ALA A 113 11.72 7.92 -3.54
C ALA A 113 12.93 7.02 -3.80
N LEU A 114 13.06 6.49 -5.01
CA LEU A 114 14.22 5.65 -5.40
C LEU A 114 15.54 6.42 -5.31
N GLU A 115 15.57 7.69 -5.72
CA GLU A 115 16.79 8.50 -5.65
C GLU A 115 17.18 8.83 -4.20
N GLN A 116 16.22 9.11 -3.31
CA GLN A 116 16.53 9.26 -1.88
C GLN A 116 17.02 7.95 -1.25
N LEU A 117 16.40 6.82 -1.58
CA LEU A 117 16.84 5.51 -1.08
C LEU A 117 18.27 5.19 -1.50
N LYS A 118 18.64 5.55 -2.74
CA LYS A 118 19.99 5.43 -3.27
C LYS A 118 21.00 6.29 -2.50
N ALA A 119 20.60 7.48 -2.05
CA ALA A 119 21.40 8.35 -1.18
C ALA A 119 21.47 7.85 0.27
N GLY A 120 20.73 6.77 0.61
CA GLY A 120 20.64 6.24 1.96
C GLY A 120 19.63 6.97 2.85
N GLU A 121 18.84 7.88 2.29
CA GLU A 121 17.84 8.67 2.99
C GLU A 121 16.49 7.94 3.03
N ARG A 122 15.62 8.35 3.98
CA ARG A 122 14.25 7.84 4.06
C ARG A 122 13.31 8.75 3.26
N PHE A 123 12.37 8.15 2.55
CA PHE A 123 11.36 8.88 1.79
C PHE A 123 9.94 8.54 2.27
N PHE A 124 9.16 9.54 2.65
CA PHE A 124 7.73 9.38 2.88
C PHE A 124 6.96 10.28 1.95
N ASP A 125 6.05 9.68 1.20
CA ASP A 125 5.21 10.38 0.22
C ASP A 125 4.61 11.66 0.80
N PRO A 126 4.81 12.83 0.15
CA PRO A 126 4.27 14.10 0.62
C PRO A 126 2.75 14.08 0.84
N ASN A 127 2.03 13.27 0.06
CA ASN A 127 0.56 13.12 0.18
C ASN A 127 0.14 12.47 1.52
N ILE A 128 1.07 11.81 2.22
CA ILE A 128 0.83 11.30 3.58
C ILE A 128 0.85 12.45 4.58
N GLN A 129 1.80 13.38 4.45
CA GLN A 129 2.00 14.47 5.41
C GLN A 129 0.87 15.51 5.39
N SER A 130 0.20 15.72 4.24
CA SER A 130 -0.94 16.63 4.12
C SER A 130 -2.14 16.24 4.99
N THR A 131 -2.29 14.96 5.37
CA THR A 131 -3.44 14.51 6.18
C THR A 131 -3.25 14.61 7.70
N ASN A 132 -2.02 14.78 8.18
CA ASN A 132 -1.80 15.05 9.61
C ASN A 132 -2.38 16.42 10.04
N HIS A 133 -2.70 17.29 9.09
CA HIS A 133 -3.39 18.57 9.35
C HIS A 133 -4.91 18.45 9.47
N HIS A 134 -5.51 17.29 9.15
CA HIS A 134 -6.96 17.03 9.34
C HIS A 134 -7.27 16.22 10.61
N ALA A 135 -6.31 16.10 11.53
CA ALA A 135 -6.45 15.41 12.82
C ALA A 135 -7.44 16.07 13.80
N ASN A 136 -8.32 16.98 13.35
CA ASN A 136 -9.30 17.67 14.21
C ASN A 136 -10.77 17.32 13.94
N ASP A 137 -11.08 16.39 13.04
CA ASP A 137 -12.47 15.99 12.84
C ASP A 137 -12.91 14.92 13.85
N ASN A 138 -13.74 15.31 14.82
CA ASN A 138 -14.29 14.45 15.87
C ASN A 138 -15.10 13.25 15.34
N PHE A 139 -15.44 13.21 14.05
CA PHE A 139 -16.23 12.15 13.42
C PHE A 139 -15.41 10.90 13.07
N SER A 140 -14.19 11.07 12.57
CA SER A 140 -13.29 9.96 12.20
C SER A 140 -12.74 9.22 13.43
N ARG A 141 -12.46 9.95 14.53
CA ARG A 141 -12.06 9.35 15.82
C ARG A 141 -13.14 8.46 16.44
N LYS A 142 -14.42 8.76 16.23
CA LYS A 142 -15.53 8.02 16.85
C LYS A 142 -15.81 6.67 16.18
N LEU A 143 -15.54 6.56 14.87
CA LEU A 143 -15.85 5.36 14.07
C LEU A 143 -14.62 4.49 13.74
N LYS A 144 -13.39 4.96 14.01
CA LYS A 144 -12.13 4.24 13.70
C LYS A 144 -12.02 3.77 12.23
N LEU A 145 -12.73 4.45 11.34
CA LEU A 145 -12.69 4.19 9.91
C LEU A 145 -11.46 4.86 9.31
N SER A 146 -10.88 4.20 8.32
CA SER A 146 -9.86 4.81 7.49
C SER A 146 -10.43 5.88 6.57
N SER A 147 -9.59 6.78 6.06
CA SER A 147 -9.98 7.72 4.99
C SER A 147 -10.55 6.98 3.79
N ARG A 148 -9.91 5.86 3.40
CA ARG A 148 -10.40 5.00 2.32
C ARG A 148 -11.74 4.32 2.62
N GLU A 149 -11.93 3.85 3.85
CA GLU A 149 -13.21 3.28 4.28
C GLU A 149 -14.32 4.35 4.32
N LEU A 150 -13.97 5.59 4.66
CA LEU A 150 -14.89 6.72 4.69
C LEU A 150 -15.30 7.13 3.27
N GLU A 151 -14.36 7.13 2.32
CA GLU A 151 -14.62 7.35 0.90
C GLU A 151 -15.50 6.24 0.30
N ILE A 152 -15.20 4.98 0.61
CA ILE A 152 -16.04 3.84 0.20
C ILE A 152 -17.43 3.93 0.84
N LEU A 153 -17.52 4.30 2.12
CA LEU A 153 -18.79 4.49 2.81
C LEU A 153 -19.62 5.60 2.16
N GLN A 154 -18.99 6.71 1.76
CA GLN A 154 -19.66 7.80 1.05
C GLN A 154 -20.22 7.32 -0.29
N LEU A 155 -19.41 6.63 -1.10
CA LEU A 155 -19.88 6.10 -2.39
C LEU A 155 -20.99 5.04 -2.23
N LEU A 156 -20.97 4.26 -1.15
CA LEU A 156 -22.08 3.36 -0.82
C LEU A 156 -23.35 4.14 -0.47
N LYS A 157 -23.24 5.25 0.27
CA LYS A 157 -24.38 6.14 0.59
C LYS A 157 -24.94 6.81 -0.67
N ASP A 158 -24.09 7.10 -1.64
CA ASP A 158 -24.47 7.67 -2.93
C ASP A 158 -25.06 6.61 -3.90
N GLY A 159 -25.12 5.33 -3.49
CA GLY A 159 -25.78 4.26 -4.23
C GLY A 159 -24.91 3.51 -5.23
N TYR A 160 -23.58 3.72 -5.23
CA TYR A 160 -22.68 3.03 -6.15
C TYR A 160 -22.52 1.54 -5.81
N SER A 161 -22.49 0.70 -6.84
CA SER A 161 -22.18 -0.72 -6.75
C SER A 161 -20.68 -0.95 -6.51
N ASN A 162 -20.31 -2.17 -6.05
CA ASN A 162 -18.90 -2.52 -5.84
C ASN A 162 -18.03 -2.31 -7.09
N LYS A 163 -18.60 -2.60 -8.27
CA LYS A 163 -17.92 -2.46 -9.55
C LYS A 163 -17.70 -1.00 -9.92
N GLU A 164 -18.67 -0.14 -9.66
CA GLU A 164 -18.54 1.31 -9.91
C GLU A 164 -17.56 1.95 -8.92
N ILE A 165 -17.61 1.54 -7.65
CA ILE A 165 -16.63 1.96 -6.63
C ILE A 165 -15.24 1.50 -7.04
N SER A 166 -15.08 0.25 -7.49
CA SER A 166 -13.77 -0.28 -7.88
C SER A 166 -13.20 0.51 -9.08
N GLN A 167 -14.04 0.88 -10.03
CA GLN A 167 -13.64 1.74 -11.16
C GLN A 167 -13.29 3.16 -10.73
N LYS A 168 -14.15 3.82 -9.92
CA LYS A 168 -13.92 5.20 -9.44
C LYS A 168 -12.65 5.32 -8.61
N LEU A 169 -12.38 4.29 -7.82
CA LEU A 169 -11.31 4.29 -6.84
C LEU A 169 -10.05 3.56 -7.35
N PHE A 170 -10.06 3.07 -8.59
CA PHE A 170 -8.97 2.29 -9.19
C PHE A 170 -8.56 1.08 -8.32
N LEU A 171 -9.55 0.39 -7.77
CA LEU A 171 -9.39 -0.83 -6.97
C LEU A 171 -9.92 -2.05 -7.70
N SER A 172 -9.55 -3.25 -7.23
CA SER A 172 -10.27 -4.46 -7.60
C SER A 172 -11.62 -4.54 -6.88
N GLU A 173 -12.61 -5.21 -7.47
CA GLU A 173 -13.88 -5.48 -6.80
C GLU A 173 -13.71 -6.29 -5.50
N LEU A 174 -12.67 -7.14 -5.43
CA LEU A 174 -12.32 -7.89 -4.22
C LEU A 174 -11.85 -6.94 -3.11
N THR A 175 -10.99 -5.97 -3.45
CA THR A 175 -10.49 -4.97 -2.50
C THR A 175 -11.65 -4.13 -1.95
N VAL A 176 -12.60 -3.72 -2.80
CA VAL A 176 -13.82 -3.03 -2.36
C VAL A 176 -14.64 -3.90 -1.40
N LYS A 177 -14.84 -5.19 -1.71
CA LYS A 177 -15.55 -6.13 -0.81
C LYS A 177 -14.84 -6.26 0.54
N THR A 178 -13.51 -6.32 0.57
CA THR A 178 -12.71 -6.38 1.80
C THR A 178 -12.90 -5.13 2.65
N HIS A 179 -12.87 -3.93 2.05
CA HIS A 179 -13.16 -2.69 2.78
C HIS A 179 -14.56 -2.68 3.36
N ARG A 180 -15.57 -3.10 2.61
CA ARG A 180 -16.95 -3.17 3.11
C ARG A 180 -17.07 -4.06 4.34
N LYS A 181 -16.40 -5.21 4.32
CA LYS A 181 -16.33 -6.12 5.47
C LYS A 181 -15.73 -5.41 6.69
N ASN A 182 -14.64 -4.67 6.50
CA ASN A 182 -13.98 -3.95 7.58
C ASN A 182 -14.83 -2.78 8.12
N ILE A 183 -15.51 -2.03 7.23
CA ILE A 183 -16.44 -0.96 7.61
C ILE A 183 -17.59 -1.54 8.46
N MET A 184 -18.23 -2.61 7.99
CA MET A 184 -19.33 -3.25 8.72
C MET A 184 -18.89 -3.76 10.09
N ALA A 185 -17.70 -4.36 10.18
CA ALA A 185 -17.14 -4.82 11.45
C ALA A 185 -16.85 -3.65 12.41
N LYS A 186 -16.31 -2.54 11.90
CA LYS A 186 -16.00 -1.35 12.70
C LYS A 186 -17.25 -0.58 13.15
N MET A 187 -18.32 -0.60 12.34
CA MET A 187 -19.59 0.08 12.62
C MET A 187 -20.63 -0.80 13.31
N ASP A 188 -20.28 -2.05 13.64
CA ASP A 188 -21.19 -3.06 14.19
C ASP A 188 -22.51 -3.13 13.38
N ALA A 189 -22.35 -3.23 12.06
CA ALA A 189 -23.45 -3.29 11.10
C ALA A 189 -23.61 -4.72 10.59
N ARG A 190 -24.85 -5.22 10.58
CA ARG A 190 -25.14 -6.62 10.21
C ARG A 190 -25.24 -6.83 8.70
N ASN A 191 -25.57 -5.78 7.97
CA ASN A 191 -25.68 -5.80 6.53
C ASN A 191 -25.54 -4.37 5.98
N ILE A 192 -25.56 -4.26 4.66
CA ILE A 192 -25.37 -2.99 3.95
C ILE A 192 -26.53 -2.03 4.22
N ALA A 193 -27.77 -2.53 4.31
CA ALA A 193 -28.91 -1.67 4.60
C ALA A 193 -28.83 -1.08 6.01
N ASP A 194 -28.32 -1.85 6.98
CA ASP A 194 -28.04 -1.40 8.34
C ASP A 194 -26.89 -0.37 8.36
N LEU A 195 -25.83 -0.62 7.60
CA LEU A 195 -24.71 0.31 7.43
C LEU A 195 -25.16 1.67 6.87
N LEU A 196 -26.07 1.68 5.90
CA LEU A 196 -26.57 2.90 5.26
C LEU A 196 -27.52 3.73 6.15
N ARG A 197 -28.05 3.13 7.23
CA ARG A 197 -28.94 3.79 8.19
C ARG A 197 -28.20 4.45 9.37
N LYS A 198 -26.91 4.16 9.54
CA LYS A 198 -26.04 4.74 10.58
C LYS A 198 -25.29 5.98 10.06
#